data_AF-A0A7S4VFT1-F1
#
_entry.id   AF-A0A7S4VFT1-F1
#
_cell.length_a   1.000
_cell.length_b   1.000
_cell.length_c   1.000
_cell.angle_alpha   90.00
_cell.angle_beta   90.00
_cell.angle_gamma   90.00
#
_symmetry.space_group_name_H-M   'P 1'
#
loop_
_entity.id
_entity.type
_entity.pdbx_description
1 polymer ?
#
loop_
_entity_poly.entity_id
_entity_poly.type
_entity_poly.pdbx_seq_one_letter_code
_entity_poly.pdbx_strand_id
1 'polypeptide(L)'
;MMLMRLLHSIATVLIVTPSYVMAVSSTLYYSSTKARSNPQTQFLQEILMGRCYVQPPVLNDPPQACPSLIPSLIGTLNSHLDSQITPESFQSYIEAVDFTTPTDGAFFLLGAGVGKSVSDAVFVPPGLTRPEDTLGGSIMTGVVFCGIDSQTDCSFGTFDEDLKQWEGAHASFWSGAYASFASSAKGRVQMTIVLGTDGSYDEDSVDLFSSSAIPNFDDSMITRLDIYVVSSEIGGEASCDADIVMELAMSMEQMGIQYTCTEDSDWSHLFFCASSLASEKSCRQIRAMDVTDGKYLLDETKTSTESEGTTTTTTTSEIFHDANPPSESSGSVNVGVAVVTTLVWIIVFGGVIVFLGRKIGWLNDYDPLPDADPERPTQPKQ
;
A
#
# COMPACT_ATOMS: atom_id res chain seq x y z
N MET A 1 39.54 40.99 61.42
CA MET A 1 38.06 40.99 61.33
C MET A 1 37.52 40.80 59.89
N MET A 2 38.30 40.19 58.98
CA MET A 2 37.89 39.89 57.58
C MET A 2 37.85 38.40 57.25
N LEU A 3 38.27 37.52 58.17
CA LEU A 3 38.35 36.07 57.94
C LEU A 3 37.08 35.30 58.37
N MET A 4 36.13 35.96 59.03
CA MET A 4 34.89 35.32 59.53
C MET A 4 33.67 35.49 58.61
N ARG A 5 33.77 36.30 57.54
CA ARG A 5 32.70 36.46 56.55
C ARG A 5 32.85 35.56 55.32
N LEU A 6 34.02 34.95 55.12
CA LEU A 6 34.23 34.02 54.00
C LEU A 6 33.74 32.60 54.29
N LEU A 7 33.64 32.20 55.56
CA LEU A 7 33.22 30.85 55.96
C LEU A 7 31.69 30.67 56.04
N HIS A 8 30.90 31.75 56.01
CA HIS A 8 29.43 31.66 55.94
C HIS A 8 28.89 31.60 54.51
N SER A 9 29.69 31.89 53.48
CA SER A 9 29.29 31.78 52.07
C SER A 9 29.64 30.44 51.41
N ILE A 10 30.44 29.59 52.05
CA ILE A 10 30.77 28.24 51.52
C ILE A 10 29.83 27.17 52.11
N ALA A 11 29.15 27.45 53.23
CA ALA A 11 28.22 26.51 53.88
C ALA A 11 26.79 26.51 53.30
N THR A 12 26.49 27.36 52.31
CA THR A 12 25.13 27.51 51.72
C THR A 12 25.02 27.03 50.28
N VAL A 13 26.03 26.32 49.74
CA VAL A 13 26.02 25.79 48.36
C VAL A 13 25.99 24.25 48.32
N LEU A 14 25.80 23.58 49.46
CA LEU A 14 25.75 22.11 49.56
C LEU A 14 24.44 21.58 50.18
N ILE A 15 23.32 22.26 49.90
CA ILE A 15 21.98 21.69 50.12
C ILE A 15 21.12 22.01 48.89
N VAL A 16 21.56 21.52 47.72
CA VAL A 16 20.65 21.27 46.60
C VAL A 16 20.53 19.75 46.50
N THR A 17 19.27 19.34 46.60
CA THR A 17 18.74 17.99 46.73
C THR A 17 19.27 16.99 45.67
N PRO A 18 19.46 15.70 46.00
CA PRO A 18 19.74 14.64 45.02
C PRO A 18 18.55 14.27 44.13
N SER A 19 17.43 14.98 44.21
CA SER A 19 16.15 14.59 43.60
C SER A 19 16.00 14.95 42.12
N TYR A 20 17.03 15.52 41.48
CA TYR A 20 16.96 15.97 40.08
C TYR A 20 17.82 15.16 39.09
N VAL A 21 18.43 14.04 39.52
CA VAL A 21 19.20 13.16 38.62
C VAL A 21 18.39 11.95 38.13
N MET A 22 17.10 11.85 38.48
CA MET A 22 16.20 10.81 37.95
C MET A 22 15.15 11.34 36.95
N ALA A 23 15.37 12.51 36.34
CA ALA A 23 14.44 13.10 35.38
C ALA A 23 15.06 13.45 34.01
N VAL A 24 16.20 12.88 33.64
CA VAL A 24 16.80 13.07 32.29
C VAL A 24 17.32 11.78 31.66
N SER A 25 16.88 10.61 32.15
CA SER A 25 17.19 9.30 31.52
C SER A 25 15.97 8.66 30.84
N SER A 26 14.87 9.39 30.67
CA SER A 26 13.59 8.82 30.20
C SER A 26 13.05 9.43 28.89
N THR A 27 13.85 10.20 28.14
CA THR A 27 13.38 10.83 26.87
C THR A 27 14.33 10.66 25.68
N LEU A 28 15.19 9.63 25.71
CA LEU A 28 15.87 9.12 24.50
C LEU A 28 15.74 7.59 24.42
N TYR A 29 14.55 7.06 24.72
CA TYR A 29 14.06 5.92 23.95
C TYR A 29 13.43 6.51 22.69
N TYR A 30 14.30 6.99 21.80
CA TYR A 30 13.94 7.12 20.40
C TYR A 30 13.66 5.69 19.96
N SER A 31 12.37 5.34 19.95
CA SER A 31 11.90 4.15 19.28
C SER A 31 12.25 4.36 17.81
N SER A 32 13.46 3.99 17.43
CA SER A 32 13.77 3.64 16.05
C SER A 32 13.00 2.35 15.81
N THR A 33 11.70 2.48 15.57
CA THR A 33 11.02 1.60 14.65
C THR A 33 11.82 1.76 13.36
N LYS A 34 12.77 0.84 13.17
CA LYS A 34 13.46 0.71 11.89
C LYS A 34 12.34 0.53 10.89
N ALA A 35 12.05 1.59 10.12
CA ALA A 35 11.07 1.55 9.05
C ALA A 35 11.38 0.27 8.26
N ARG A 36 10.36 -0.57 8.11
CA ARG A 36 10.52 -1.84 7.42
C ARG A 36 10.75 -1.46 5.97
N SER A 37 12.03 -1.42 5.57
CA SER A 37 12.41 -1.04 4.22
C SER A 37 11.61 -1.86 3.22
N ASN A 38 11.00 -1.21 2.23
CA ASN A 38 10.19 -1.89 1.23
C ASN A 38 11.00 -1.98 -0.07
N PRO A 39 11.88 -2.99 -0.22
CA PRO A 39 12.75 -3.07 -1.39
C PRO A 39 11.92 -3.30 -2.65
N GLN A 40 12.43 -2.81 -3.78
CA GLN A 40 11.88 -3.10 -5.09
C GLN A 40 11.73 -4.62 -5.28
N THR A 41 10.62 -5.03 -5.91
CA THR A 41 10.36 -6.44 -6.22
C THR A 41 11.52 -7.04 -7.00
N GLN A 42 12.04 -8.17 -6.52
CA GLN A 42 13.09 -8.90 -7.22
C GLN A 42 12.57 -9.41 -8.57
N PHE A 43 13.41 -9.35 -9.60
CA PHE A 43 13.04 -9.76 -10.97
C PHE A 43 11.84 -8.99 -11.52
N LEU A 44 11.71 -7.70 -11.15
CA LEU A 44 10.60 -6.84 -11.58
C LEU A 44 10.41 -6.93 -13.10
N GLN A 45 11.45 -6.69 -13.90
CA GLN A 45 11.36 -6.73 -15.36
C GLN A 45 10.83 -8.07 -15.89
N GLU A 46 11.32 -9.18 -15.36
CA GLU A 46 10.90 -10.53 -15.75
C GLU A 46 9.45 -10.82 -15.36
N ILE A 47 9.03 -10.37 -14.17
CA ILE A 47 7.63 -10.48 -13.69
C ILE A 47 6.70 -9.70 -14.61
N LEU A 48 7.03 -8.43 -14.89
CA LEU A 48 6.22 -7.56 -15.76
C LEU A 48 6.14 -8.13 -17.18
N MET A 49 7.26 -8.63 -17.70
CA MET A 49 7.32 -9.28 -19.02
C MET A 49 6.45 -10.54 -19.04
N GLY A 50 6.52 -11.39 -18.02
CA GLY A 50 5.70 -12.59 -17.90
C GLY A 50 4.21 -12.26 -17.87
N ARG A 51 3.80 -11.28 -17.06
CA ARG A 51 2.40 -10.81 -16.99
C ARG A 51 1.92 -10.26 -18.32
N CYS A 52 2.74 -9.45 -18.99
CA CYS A 52 2.42 -8.92 -20.32
C CYS A 52 2.21 -10.05 -21.36
N TYR A 53 2.99 -11.12 -21.34
CA TYR A 53 2.76 -12.24 -22.27
C TYR A 53 1.50 -13.06 -21.96
N VAL A 54 1.08 -13.13 -20.69
CA VAL A 54 -0.18 -13.77 -20.31
C VAL A 54 -1.37 -12.93 -20.76
N GLN A 55 -1.25 -11.61 -20.69
CA GLN A 55 -2.27 -10.65 -21.11
C GLN A 55 -1.63 -9.59 -22.01
N PRO A 56 -1.44 -9.88 -23.31
CA PRO A 56 -0.79 -8.93 -24.21
C PRO A 56 -1.72 -7.74 -24.47
N PRO A 57 -1.17 -6.50 -24.52
CA PRO A 57 -1.96 -5.33 -24.88
C PRO A 57 -2.52 -5.49 -26.30
N VAL A 58 -3.72 -4.95 -26.53
CA VAL A 58 -4.39 -4.97 -27.84
C VAL A 58 -3.79 -3.88 -28.73
N LEU A 59 -2.49 -4.00 -29.03
CA LEU A 59 -1.82 -3.18 -30.02
C LEU A 59 -2.02 -3.79 -31.42
N ASN A 60 -1.80 -2.97 -32.46
CA ASN A 60 -1.89 -3.39 -33.86
C ASN A 60 -0.96 -4.58 -34.23
N ASP A 61 0.01 -4.91 -33.37
CA ASP A 61 0.86 -6.11 -33.46
C ASP A 61 1.15 -6.71 -32.07
N PRO A 62 0.25 -7.56 -31.52
CA PRO A 62 0.32 -8.05 -30.14
C PRO A 62 1.62 -8.79 -29.76
N PRO A 63 2.22 -9.66 -30.61
CA PRO A 63 3.47 -10.34 -30.30
C PRO A 63 4.68 -9.40 -30.10
N GLN A 64 4.66 -8.20 -30.70
CA GLN A 64 5.76 -7.23 -30.57
C GLN A 64 5.54 -6.23 -29.44
N ALA A 65 4.35 -6.19 -28.84
CA ALA A 65 3.98 -5.17 -27.88
C ALA A 65 4.77 -5.26 -26.57
N CYS A 66 4.87 -6.45 -25.97
CA CYS A 66 5.54 -6.63 -24.68
C CYS A 66 7.06 -6.33 -24.72
N PRO A 67 7.82 -6.80 -25.74
CA PRO A 67 9.24 -6.45 -25.89
C PRO A 67 9.54 -4.96 -26.04
N SER A 68 8.59 -4.14 -26.50
CA SER A 68 8.77 -2.68 -26.55
C SER A 68 8.23 -1.98 -25.29
N LEU A 69 7.08 -2.43 -24.78
CA LEU A 69 6.34 -1.76 -23.70
C LEU A 69 7.09 -1.89 -22.36
N ILE A 70 7.45 -3.11 -21.98
CA ILE A 70 8.04 -3.37 -20.65
C ILE A 70 9.43 -2.77 -20.51
N PRO A 71 10.35 -2.88 -21.50
CA PRO A 71 11.65 -2.22 -21.38
C PRO A 71 11.55 -0.69 -21.37
N SER A 72 10.55 -0.09 -22.01
CA SER A 72 10.30 1.35 -21.91
C SER A 72 9.93 1.74 -20.48
N LEU A 73 8.97 1.02 -19.88
CA LEU A 73 8.53 1.22 -18.50
C LEU A 73 9.69 1.06 -17.50
N ILE A 74 10.45 -0.04 -17.61
CA ILE A 74 11.65 -0.29 -16.78
C ILE A 74 12.74 0.74 -17.05
N GLY A 75 12.84 1.23 -18.30
CA GLY A 75 13.74 2.29 -18.70
C GLY A 75 13.49 3.57 -17.90
N THR A 76 12.24 3.98 -17.71
CA THR A 76 11.86 5.12 -16.86
C THR A 76 12.40 4.96 -15.44
N LEU A 77 12.15 3.80 -14.81
CA LEU A 77 12.59 3.50 -13.44
C LEU A 77 14.11 3.51 -13.26
N ASN A 78 14.84 2.99 -14.26
CA ASN A 78 16.30 2.90 -14.21
C ASN A 78 17.03 4.18 -14.66
N SER A 79 16.32 5.20 -15.14
CA SER A 79 16.93 6.43 -15.67
C SER A 79 16.66 7.68 -14.84
N HIS A 80 15.72 7.62 -13.89
CA HIS A 80 15.32 8.77 -13.08
C HIS A 80 15.47 8.47 -11.59
N LEU A 81 15.75 9.54 -10.82
CA LEU A 81 15.57 9.49 -9.37
C LEU A 81 14.08 9.34 -9.06
N ASP A 82 13.74 8.69 -7.95
CA ASP A 82 12.35 8.41 -7.62
C ASP A 82 11.52 9.70 -7.51
N SER A 83 12.09 10.75 -6.89
CA SER A 83 11.47 12.08 -6.77
C SER A 83 11.33 12.85 -8.10
N GLN A 84 11.93 12.37 -9.19
CA GLN A 84 11.82 12.99 -10.52
C GLN A 84 10.79 12.29 -11.41
N ILE A 85 10.21 11.19 -10.94
CA ILE A 85 9.19 10.46 -11.67
C ILE A 85 7.84 11.09 -11.36
N THR A 86 7.17 11.59 -12.40
CA THR A 86 5.83 12.17 -12.38
C THR A 86 4.87 11.32 -13.24
N PRO A 87 3.55 11.56 -13.25
CA PRO A 87 2.61 10.79 -14.08
C PRO A 87 2.98 10.81 -15.57
N GLU A 88 3.51 11.93 -16.08
CA GLU A 88 3.94 12.09 -17.48
C GLU A 88 5.07 11.13 -17.86
N SER A 89 5.92 10.75 -16.91
CA SER A 89 6.99 9.77 -17.12
C SER A 89 6.46 8.38 -17.53
N PHE A 90 5.18 8.11 -17.29
CA PHE A 90 4.49 6.88 -17.67
C PHE A 90 3.51 7.04 -18.84
N GLN A 91 3.36 8.25 -19.39
CA GLN A 91 2.35 8.55 -20.42
C GLN A 91 2.40 7.57 -21.61
N SER A 92 3.59 7.26 -22.12
CA SER A 92 3.75 6.33 -23.24
C SER A 92 3.28 4.91 -22.92
N TYR A 93 3.38 4.47 -21.65
CA TYR A 93 2.81 3.21 -21.22
C TYR A 93 1.29 3.32 -21.12
N ILE A 94 0.78 4.35 -20.43
CA ILE A 94 -0.65 4.55 -20.19
C ILE A 94 -1.44 4.62 -21.51
N GLU A 95 -0.93 5.32 -22.53
CA GLU A 95 -1.56 5.42 -23.85
C GLU A 95 -1.53 4.12 -24.66
N ALA A 96 -0.60 3.22 -24.36
CA ALA A 96 -0.39 1.99 -25.11
C ALA A 96 -1.19 0.79 -24.58
N VAL A 97 -1.81 0.92 -23.40
CA VAL A 97 -2.52 -0.17 -22.73
C VAL A 97 -3.98 0.20 -22.46
N ASP A 98 -4.78 -0.82 -22.20
CA ASP A 98 -6.20 -0.65 -21.97
C ASP A 98 -6.50 -0.51 -20.47
N PHE A 99 -6.98 0.67 -20.08
CA PHE A 99 -7.55 0.98 -18.75
C PHE A 99 -9.08 1.14 -18.81
N THR A 100 -9.74 0.64 -19.85
CA THR A 100 -11.19 0.81 -19.99
C THR A 100 -11.99 -0.12 -19.08
N THR A 101 -13.24 0.27 -18.82
CA THR A 101 -14.22 -0.52 -18.07
C THR A 101 -15.52 -0.64 -18.86
N PRO A 102 -16.29 -1.74 -18.72
CA PRO A 102 -17.65 -1.80 -19.23
C PRO A 102 -18.54 -0.70 -18.67
N THR A 103 -19.63 -0.37 -19.39
CA THR A 103 -20.69 0.49 -18.84
C THR A 103 -21.24 -0.12 -17.55
N ASP A 104 -21.44 0.72 -16.53
CA ASP A 104 -21.88 0.33 -15.18
C ASP A 104 -20.89 -0.61 -14.43
N GLY A 105 -19.66 -0.73 -14.93
CA GLY A 105 -18.62 -1.64 -14.44
C GLY A 105 -17.45 -0.97 -13.71
N ALA A 106 -17.41 0.36 -13.62
CA ALA A 106 -16.31 1.06 -12.95
C ALA A 106 -16.35 0.84 -11.43
N PHE A 107 -15.24 0.37 -10.84
CA PHE A 107 -15.13 0.15 -9.40
C PHE A 107 -13.83 0.70 -8.81
N PHE A 108 -13.96 1.50 -7.76
CA PHE A 108 -12.84 2.03 -6.99
C PHE A 108 -12.88 1.49 -5.56
N LEU A 109 -11.73 1.06 -5.07
CA LEU A 109 -11.56 0.63 -3.68
C LEU A 109 -10.58 1.59 -3.00
N LEU A 110 -11.01 2.25 -1.93
CA LEU A 110 -10.20 3.19 -1.14
C LEU A 110 -10.02 2.64 0.28
N GLY A 111 -8.92 2.99 0.95
CA GLY A 111 -8.66 2.61 2.35
C GLY A 111 -8.03 1.22 2.56
N ALA A 112 -8.01 0.34 1.55
CA ALA A 112 -7.43 -1.00 1.65
C ALA A 112 -5.94 -1.10 1.27
N GLY A 113 -5.23 0.03 1.17
CA GLY A 113 -3.83 0.08 0.74
C GLY A 113 -3.66 0.21 -0.77
N VAL A 114 -4.43 1.04 -1.47
CA VAL A 114 -4.36 1.21 -2.94
C VAL A 114 -2.92 1.28 -3.46
N GLY A 115 -2.60 0.45 -4.45
CA GLY A 115 -1.23 0.25 -4.97
C GLY A 115 -0.26 -0.44 -3.99
N LYS A 116 -0.45 -0.37 -2.68
CA LYS A 116 0.42 -0.96 -1.65
C LYS A 116 0.18 -2.46 -1.52
N SER A 117 0.75 -3.28 -2.41
CA SER A 117 0.81 -4.75 -2.25
C SER A 117 -0.49 -5.38 -1.72
N VAL A 118 -1.65 -4.81 -2.10
CA VAL A 118 -2.93 -5.36 -1.72
C VAL A 118 -3.02 -6.62 -2.54
N SER A 119 -2.87 -7.75 -1.85
CA SER A 119 -2.87 -9.06 -2.46
C SER A 119 -4.03 -9.19 -3.45
N ASP A 120 -3.84 -10.01 -4.48
CA ASP A 120 -4.89 -10.52 -5.39
C ASP A 120 -6.16 -11.06 -4.68
N ALA A 121 -6.14 -11.12 -3.35
CA ALA A 121 -7.22 -11.57 -2.49
C ALA A 121 -8.34 -10.55 -2.28
N VAL A 122 -8.33 -9.33 -2.82
CA VAL A 122 -9.49 -8.43 -2.63
C VAL A 122 -10.64 -8.81 -3.55
N PHE A 123 -11.81 -9.03 -2.96
CA PHE A 123 -13.04 -9.32 -3.67
C PHE A 123 -13.47 -8.15 -4.54
N VAL A 124 -13.56 -8.42 -5.83
CA VAL A 124 -14.18 -7.53 -6.82
C VAL A 124 -15.52 -8.15 -7.21
N PRO A 125 -16.63 -7.41 -7.02
CA PRO A 125 -17.95 -7.90 -7.36
C PRO A 125 -18.04 -8.28 -8.85
N PRO A 126 -18.78 -9.35 -9.22
CA PRO A 126 -18.96 -9.72 -10.61
C PRO A 126 -19.50 -8.56 -11.46
N GLY A 127 -18.93 -8.37 -12.64
CA GLY A 127 -19.31 -7.29 -13.57
C GLY A 127 -18.66 -5.93 -13.27
N LEU A 128 -17.91 -5.82 -12.17
CA LEU A 128 -17.09 -4.65 -11.88
C LEU A 128 -15.63 -4.87 -12.27
N THR A 129 -14.90 -3.77 -12.46
CA THR A 129 -13.50 -3.74 -12.85
C THR A 129 -12.83 -2.60 -12.10
N ARG A 130 -11.67 -2.86 -11.47
CA ARG A 130 -10.82 -1.81 -10.90
C ARG A 130 -9.73 -1.39 -11.87
N PRO A 131 -9.09 -0.23 -11.67
CA PRO A 131 -7.87 0.14 -12.38
C PRO A 131 -6.84 -1.00 -12.39
N GLU A 132 -6.65 -1.68 -11.25
CA GLU A 132 -5.73 -2.81 -11.05
C GLU A 132 -6.08 -4.08 -11.83
N ASP A 133 -7.36 -4.27 -12.19
CA ASP A 133 -7.85 -5.46 -12.90
C ASP A 133 -7.87 -5.26 -14.41
N THR A 134 -7.66 -4.02 -14.88
CA THR A 134 -7.50 -3.73 -16.31
C THR A 134 -6.21 -4.33 -16.85
N LEU A 135 -6.13 -4.43 -18.18
CA LEU A 135 -4.93 -4.91 -18.86
C LEU A 135 -3.69 -4.06 -18.55
N GLY A 136 -3.88 -2.73 -18.46
CA GLY A 136 -2.82 -1.79 -18.12
C GLY A 136 -2.38 -1.87 -16.66
N GLY A 137 -3.33 -2.08 -15.74
CA GLY A 137 -3.06 -2.15 -14.31
C GLY A 137 -2.51 -3.49 -13.84
N SER A 138 -3.03 -4.61 -14.37
CA SER A 138 -2.74 -5.97 -13.87
C SER A 138 -1.26 -6.34 -13.94
N ILE A 139 -0.54 -5.77 -14.91
CA ILE A 139 0.90 -5.94 -15.06
C ILE A 139 1.63 -5.38 -13.83
N MET A 140 1.16 -4.28 -13.26
CA MET A 140 1.78 -3.54 -12.15
C MET A 140 1.14 -3.80 -10.78
N THR A 141 0.01 -4.51 -10.73
CA THR A 141 -0.68 -4.85 -9.48
C THR A 141 0.20 -5.71 -8.57
N GLY A 142 0.37 -5.29 -7.32
CA GLY A 142 1.08 -6.06 -6.29
C GLY A 142 2.61 -6.10 -6.41
N VAL A 143 3.23 -5.32 -7.32
CA VAL A 143 4.68 -5.13 -7.34
C VAL A 143 5.07 -3.83 -6.65
N VAL A 144 6.26 -3.82 -6.06
CA VAL A 144 6.90 -2.64 -5.47
C VAL A 144 8.00 -2.18 -6.43
N PHE A 145 7.98 -0.92 -6.81
CA PHE A 145 8.92 -0.34 -7.76
C PHE A 145 9.17 1.14 -7.46
N CYS A 146 10.38 1.60 -7.75
CA CYS A 146 10.79 2.97 -7.52
C CYS A 146 11.95 3.35 -8.46
N GLY A 147 12.35 4.63 -8.44
CA GLY A 147 13.51 5.14 -9.18
C GLY A 147 14.85 4.52 -8.75
N ILE A 148 15.90 4.85 -9.49
CA ILE A 148 17.23 4.20 -9.38
C ILE A 148 17.88 4.35 -7.99
N ASP A 149 17.59 5.43 -7.27
CA ASP A 149 18.18 5.76 -5.98
C ASP A 149 17.44 5.16 -4.78
N SER A 150 16.19 4.72 -4.96
CA SER A 150 15.32 4.25 -3.88
C SER A 150 15.12 2.73 -3.86
N GLN A 151 15.81 1.95 -4.70
CA GLN A 151 15.53 0.52 -4.91
C GLN A 151 15.56 -0.35 -3.64
N THR A 152 16.26 0.08 -2.58
CA THR A 152 16.30 -0.63 -1.30
C THR A 152 15.21 -0.23 -0.31
N ASP A 153 14.51 0.88 -0.57
CA ASP A 153 13.49 1.46 0.30
C ASP A 153 12.48 2.29 -0.53
N CYS A 154 11.68 1.62 -1.36
CA CYS A 154 10.67 2.27 -2.16
C CYS A 154 9.53 2.80 -1.26
N SER A 155 9.14 4.06 -1.45
CA SER A 155 7.94 4.63 -0.84
C SER A 155 6.76 4.58 -1.84
N PHE A 156 5.57 4.96 -1.38
CA PHE A 156 4.43 5.15 -2.28
C PHE A 156 4.67 6.35 -3.21
N GLY A 157 5.16 7.45 -2.65
CA GLY A 157 5.36 8.71 -3.34
C GLY A 157 4.94 9.86 -2.43
N THR A 158 5.00 11.07 -2.96
CA THR A 158 4.57 12.30 -2.26
C THR A 158 3.75 13.16 -3.19
N PHE A 159 2.71 13.81 -2.67
CA PHE A 159 1.96 14.79 -3.42
C PHE A 159 2.66 16.16 -3.31
N ASP A 160 3.02 16.74 -4.45
CA ASP A 160 3.51 18.12 -4.54
C ASP A 160 2.30 19.07 -4.57
N GLU A 161 2.11 19.80 -3.49
CA GLU A 161 1.00 20.76 -3.32
C GLU A 161 1.08 21.99 -4.23
N ASP A 162 2.29 22.40 -4.63
CA ASP A 162 2.50 23.56 -5.49
C ASP A 162 2.21 23.21 -6.95
N LEU A 163 2.60 22.00 -7.36
CA LEU A 163 2.38 21.47 -8.72
C LEU A 163 1.05 20.73 -8.86
N LYS A 164 0.39 20.39 -7.76
CA LYS A 164 -0.84 19.59 -7.70
C LYS A 164 -0.68 18.25 -8.42
N GLN A 165 0.44 17.57 -8.17
CA GLN A 165 0.79 16.31 -8.84
C GLN A 165 1.47 15.34 -7.88
N TRP A 166 1.43 14.05 -8.22
CA TRP A 166 2.19 13.03 -7.50
C TRP A 166 3.63 12.95 -8.02
N GLU A 167 4.56 12.73 -7.09
CA GLU A 167 5.95 12.38 -7.34
C GLU A 167 6.28 11.03 -6.71
N GLY A 168 7.30 10.35 -7.24
CA GLY A 168 7.62 8.97 -6.87
C GLY A 168 7.02 7.99 -7.88
N ALA A 169 7.75 6.93 -8.21
CA ALA A 169 7.36 6.06 -9.31
C ALA A 169 5.99 5.43 -9.10
N HIS A 170 5.70 4.99 -7.88
CA HIS A 170 4.51 4.22 -7.58
C HIS A 170 3.24 5.08 -7.61
N ALA A 171 3.23 6.21 -6.89
CA ALA A 171 2.13 7.17 -6.91
C ALA A 171 1.91 7.76 -8.31
N SER A 172 2.98 8.10 -9.02
CA SER A 172 2.90 8.64 -10.38
C SER A 172 2.30 7.67 -11.38
N PHE A 173 2.70 6.40 -11.31
CA PHE A 173 2.11 5.36 -12.17
C PHE A 173 0.61 5.23 -11.90
N TRP A 174 0.23 5.07 -10.62
CA TRP A 174 -1.18 4.89 -10.27
C TRP A 174 -2.01 6.14 -10.50
N SER A 175 -1.42 7.34 -10.43
CA SER A 175 -2.10 8.59 -10.79
C SER A 175 -2.49 8.59 -12.27
N GLY A 176 -1.56 8.25 -13.17
CA GLY A 176 -1.86 8.11 -14.60
C GLY A 176 -2.87 7.00 -14.89
N ALA A 177 -2.76 5.85 -14.22
CA ALA A 177 -3.70 4.73 -14.35
C ALA A 177 -5.12 5.10 -13.90
N TYR A 178 -5.26 5.75 -12.73
CA TYR A 178 -6.56 6.19 -12.20
C TYR A 178 -7.19 7.26 -13.06
N ALA A 179 -6.40 8.22 -13.57
CA ALA A 179 -6.87 9.23 -14.52
C ALA A 179 -7.39 8.58 -15.81
N SER A 180 -6.62 7.68 -16.41
CA SER A 180 -7.02 6.95 -17.62
C SER A 180 -8.27 6.11 -17.38
N PHE A 181 -8.34 5.39 -16.26
CA PHE A 181 -9.48 4.56 -15.91
C PHE A 181 -10.75 5.39 -15.70
N ALA A 182 -10.67 6.49 -14.93
CA ALA A 182 -11.78 7.40 -14.67
C ALA A 182 -12.33 8.05 -15.96
N SER A 183 -11.44 8.44 -16.88
CA SER A 183 -11.84 9.01 -18.18
C SER A 183 -12.62 8.04 -19.07
N SER A 184 -12.47 6.73 -18.83
CA SER A 184 -13.16 5.70 -19.59
C SER A 184 -14.51 5.29 -18.98
N ALA A 185 -14.77 5.66 -17.73
CA ALA A 185 -15.93 5.22 -16.97
C ALA A 185 -17.24 5.75 -17.57
N LYS A 186 -18.28 4.91 -17.58
CA LYS A 186 -19.59 5.23 -18.14
C LYS A 186 -20.70 4.63 -17.30
N GLY A 187 -21.81 5.35 -17.17
CA GLY A 187 -22.96 4.92 -16.39
C GLY A 187 -22.70 5.03 -14.90
N ARG A 188 -23.00 3.95 -14.18
CA ARG A 188 -22.84 3.84 -12.74
C ARG A 188 -21.39 3.56 -12.36
N VAL A 189 -20.84 4.38 -11.48
CA VAL A 189 -19.54 4.15 -10.85
C VAL A 189 -19.78 3.64 -9.45
N GLN A 190 -19.09 2.58 -9.04
CA GLN A 190 -19.14 2.06 -7.69
C GLN A 190 -17.84 2.35 -6.96
N MET A 191 -17.93 2.70 -5.69
CA MET A 191 -16.81 2.93 -4.81
C MET A 191 -17.02 2.20 -3.49
N THR A 192 -15.97 1.60 -2.95
CA THR A 192 -15.94 1.10 -1.58
C THR A 192 -14.85 1.81 -0.81
N ILE A 193 -15.19 2.41 0.32
CA ILE A 193 -14.28 3.07 1.24
C ILE A 193 -14.15 2.19 2.48
N VAL A 194 -12.93 1.70 2.73
CA VAL A 194 -12.61 0.93 3.93
C VAL A 194 -12.10 1.87 5.01
N LEU A 195 -12.84 1.98 6.10
CA LEU A 195 -12.45 2.74 7.28
C LEU A 195 -11.84 1.80 8.33
N GLY A 196 -10.83 2.25 9.06
CA GLY A 196 -10.32 1.61 10.27
C GLY A 196 -11.41 1.50 11.33
N THR A 197 -11.15 0.70 12.37
CA THR A 197 -12.09 0.52 13.49
C THR A 197 -12.36 1.78 14.29
N ASP A 198 -11.44 2.75 14.23
CA ASP A 198 -11.55 4.09 14.82
C ASP A 198 -12.03 5.14 13.82
N GLY A 199 -12.46 4.74 12.63
CA GLY A 199 -12.85 5.64 11.54
C GLY A 199 -11.69 6.23 10.74
N SER A 200 -10.44 5.83 11.02
CA SER A 200 -9.27 6.24 10.21
C SER A 200 -9.34 5.69 8.77
N TYR A 201 -8.53 6.22 7.86
CA TYR A 201 -8.46 5.73 6.49
C TYR A 201 -7.05 5.88 5.92
N ASP A 202 -6.78 5.23 4.79
CA ASP A 202 -5.51 5.38 4.07
C ASP A 202 -5.55 6.66 3.22
N GLU A 203 -5.00 7.74 3.78
CA GLU A 203 -4.95 9.07 3.16
C GLU A 203 -4.40 9.03 1.73
N ASP A 204 -3.27 8.33 1.50
CA ASP A 204 -2.66 8.21 0.17
C ASP A 204 -3.64 7.71 -0.91
N SER A 205 -4.49 6.73 -0.55
CA SER A 205 -5.45 6.15 -1.50
C SER A 205 -6.58 7.12 -1.85
N VAL A 206 -7.04 7.89 -0.87
CA VAL A 206 -8.10 8.86 -1.05
C VAL A 206 -7.56 10.06 -1.81
N ASP A 207 -6.39 10.57 -1.44
CA ASP A 207 -5.73 11.67 -2.13
C ASP A 207 -5.42 11.32 -3.57
N LEU A 208 -4.96 10.09 -3.84
CA LEU A 208 -4.73 9.61 -5.21
C LEU A 208 -6.03 9.64 -6.01
N PHE A 209 -7.12 9.09 -5.46
CA PHE A 209 -8.41 9.10 -6.13
C PHE A 209 -8.93 10.54 -6.37
N SER A 210 -8.89 11.38 -5.34
CA SER A 210 -9.35 12.77 -5.39
C SER A 210 -8.58 13.62 -6.39
N SER A 211 -7.25 13.45 -6.44
CA SER A 211 -6.38 14.22 -7.34
C SER A 211 -6.35 13.68 -8.76
N SER A 212 -6.52 12.37 -8.95
CA SER A 212 -6.27 11.72 -10.24
C SER A 212 -7.54 11.22 -10.93
N ALA A 213 -8.48 10.61 -10.20
CA ALA A 213 -9.70 10.08 -10.80
C ALA A 213 -10.79 11.15 -10.94
N ILE A 214 -11.11 11.88 -9.86
CA ILE A 214 -12.22 12.85 -9.85
C ILE A 214 -12.13 13.85 -11.02
N PRO A 215 -10.99 14.54 -11.25
CA PRO A 215 -10.91 15.54 -12.32
C PRO A 215 -11.04 14.97 -13.73
N ASN A 216 -10.90 13.65 -13.88
CA ASN A 216 -10.91 12.96 -15.17
C ASN A 216 -12.24 12.27 -15.48
N PHE A 217 -13.25 12.32 -14.60
CA PHE A 217 -14.59 11.86 -14.96
C PHE A 217 -15.23 12.77 -16.01
N ASP A 218 -15.83 12.14 -17.03
CA ASP A 218 -16.75 12.82 -17.95
C ASP A 218 -18.14 12.85 -17.32
N ASP A 219 -18.50 13.98 -16.71
CA ASP A 219 -19.78 14.20 -16.03
C ASP A 219 -21.01 13.90 -16.91
N SER A 220 -20.86 14.02 -18.23
CA SER A 220 -21.92 13.71 -19.21
C SER A 220 -22.13 12.21 -19.42
N MET A 221 -21.14 11.39 -19.07
CA MET A 221 -21.15 9.93 -19.25
C MET A 221 -21.47 9.19 -17.95
N ILE A 222 -21.29 9.82 -16.79
CA ILE A 222 -21.56 9.23 -15.48
C ILE A 222 -23.00 9.51 -15.05
N THR A 223 -23.75 8.46 -14.75
CA THR A 223 -25.15 8.59 -14.32
C THR A 223 -25.29 8.74 -12.80
N ARG A 224 -24.43 8.06 -12.04
CA ARG A 224 -24.43 8.08 -10.56
C ARG A 224 -23.15 7.47 -9.99
N LEU A 225 -22.75 7.93 -8.80
CA LEU A 225 -21.77 7.30 -7.94
C LEU A 225 -22.44 6.54 -6.78
N ASP A 226 -22.11 5.26 -6.61
CA ASP A 226 -22.53 4.43 -5.48
C ASP A 226 -21.37 4.27 -4.50
N ILE A 227 -21.46 4.91 -3.34
CA ILE A 227 -20.48 4.84 -2.27
C ILE A 227 -20.93 3.80 -1.25
N TYR A 228 -20.08 2.81 -1.00
CA TYR A 228 -20.23 1.83 0.06
C TYR A 228 -19.16 2.06 1.11
N VAL A 229 -19.56 2.34 2.34
CA VAL A 229 -18.61 2.50 3.45
C VAL A 229 -18.60 1.23 4.26
N VAL A 230 -17.41 0.67 4.45
CA VAL A 230 -17.20 -0.58 5.21
C VAL A 230 -16.14 -0.38 6.27
N SER A 231 -16.26 -1.07 7.40
CA SER A 231 -15.25 -1.05 8.45
C SER A 231 -14.24 -2.16 8.22
N SER A 232 -12.95 -1.92 8.51
CA SER A 232 -11.84 -2.86 8.38
C SER A 232 -12.01 -4.11 9.24
N GLU A 233 -12.94 -4.07 10.21
CA GLU A 233 -13.37 -5.21 10.98
C GLU A 233 -14.89 -5.41 10.85
N ILE A 234 -15.29 -6.68 10.76
CA ILE A 234 -16.71 -7.04 10.78
C ILE A 234 -17.34 -6.57 12.10
N GLY A 235 -18.35 -5.70 11.99
CA GLY A 235 -19.04 -5.09 13.11
C GLY A 235 -18.38 -3.82 13.67
N GLY A 236 -17.32 -3.33 13.02
CA GLY A 236 -16.75 -2.01 13.31
C GLY A 236 -17.62 -0.87 12.77
N GLU A 237 -17.35 0.35 13.24
CA GLU A 237 -18.10 1.53 12.80
C GLU A 237 -17.71 1.91 11.37
N ALA A 238 -18.72 2.06 10.52
CA ALA A 238 -18.61 2.55 9.15
C ALA A 238 -19.73 3.57 8.96
N SER A 239 -19.40 4.80 8.59
CA SER A 239 -20.41 5.84 8.44
C SER A 239 -20.27 6.66 7.18
N CYS A 240 -21.42 6.92 6.55
CA CYS A 240 -21.56 7.87 5.45
C CYS A 240 -21.38 9.32 5.90
N ASP A 241 -21.52 9.60 7.20
CA ASP A 241 -21.31 10.91 7.80
C ASP A 241 -19.83 11.14 8.18
N ALA A 242 -18.93 10.20 7.86
CA ALA A 242 -17.51 10.41 8.06
C ALA A 242 -17.00 11.56 7.17
N ASP A 243 -16.19 12.46 7.72
CA ASP A 243 -15.72 13.68 7.03
C ASP A 243 -15.15 13.39 5.64
N ILE A 244 -14.34 12.33 5.52
CA ILE A 244 -13.74 11.92 4.24
C ILE A 244 -14.76 11.48 3.19
N VAL A 245 -15.82 10.79 3.62
CA VAL A 245 -16.90 10.34 2.74
C VAL A 245 -17.70 11.53 2.26
N MET A 246 -17.98 12.48 3.16
CA MET A 246 -18.67 13.72 2.83
C MET A 246 -17.86 14.59 1.86
N GLU A 247 -16.55 14.73 2.07
CA GLU A 247 -15.67 15.50 1.19
C GLU A 247 -15.63 14.93 -0.23
N LEU A 248 -15.49 13.61 -0.35
CA LEU A 248 -15.54 12.92 -1.64
C LEU A 248 -16.90 13.08 -2.32
N ALA A 249 -17.99 12.88 -1.58
CA ALA A 249 -19.34 13.02 -2.09
C ALA A 249 -19.62 14.45 -2.59
N MET A 250 -19.20 15.46 -1.82
CA MET A 250 -19.31 16.86 -2.21
C MET A 250 -18.50 17.20 -3.46
N SER A 251 -17.30 16.62 -3.61
CA SER A 251 -16.46 16.83 -4.80
C SER A 251 -17.16 16.30 -6.06
N MET A 252 -17.83 15.17 -5.96
CA MET A 252 -18.60 14.58 -7.06
C MET A 252 -19.88 15.36 -7.36
N GLU A 253 -20.58 15.84 -6.32
CA GLU A 253 -21.76 16.69 -6.48
C GLU A 253 -21.42 18.02 -7.15
N GLN A 254 -20.26 18.61 -6.86
CA GLN A 254 -19.78 19.83 -7.54
C GLN A 254 -19.56 19.63 -9.05
N MET A 255 -19.27 18.40 -9.48
CA MET A 255 -19.21 18.02 -10.90
C MET A 255 -20.59 17.72 -11.50
N GLY A 256 -21.67 17.86 -10.73
CA GLY A 256 -23.02 17.53 -11.18
C GLY A 256 -23.33 16.02 -11.18
N ILE A 257 -22.45 15.19 -10.61
CA ILE A 257 -22.64 13.75 -10.51
C ILE A 257 -23.45 13.45 -9.26
N GLN A 258 -24.60 12.80 -9.43
CA GLN A 258 -25.41 12.34 -8.31
C GLN A 258 -24.69 11.21 -7.57
N TYR A 259 -24.79 11.19 -6.24
CA TYR A 259 -24.23 10.10 -5.45
C TYR A 259 -25.28 9.48 -4.51
N THR A 260 -25.03 8.23 -4.13
CA THR A 260 -25.67 7.57 -3.00
C THR A 260 -24.59 7.06 -2.07
N CYS A 261 -24.82 7.11 -0.76
CA CYS A 261 -23.94 6.49 0.21
C CYS A 261 -24.72 5.45 1.02
N THR A 262 -24.13 4.26 1.17
CA THR A 262 -24.71 3.16 1.95
C THR A 262 -23.70 2.66 2.97
N GLU A 263 -24.13 2.66 4.24
CA GLU A 263 -23.48 1.94 5.33
C GLU A 263 -23.99 0.50 5.27
N ASP A 264 -23.25 -0.39 4.59
CA ASP A 264 -23.72 -1.73 4.31
C ASP A 264 -22.91 -2.77 5.08
N SER A 265 -23.51 -3.28 6.15
CA SER A 265 -22.93 -4.36 6.95
C SER A 265 -22.86 -5.67 6.16
N ASP A 266 -23.79 -5.93 5.25
CA ASP A 266 -23.81 -7.13 4.42
C ASP A 266 -22.74 -7.04 3.33
N TRP A 267 -22.56 -5.86 2.72
CA TRP A 267 -21.43 -5.58 1.83
C TRP A 267 -20.09 -5.75 2.54
N SER A 268 -19.97 -5.20 3.76
CA SER A 268 -18.78 -5.39 4.61
C SER A 268 -18.52 -6.88 4.83
N HIS A 269 -19.54 -7.63 5.22
CA HIS A 269 -19.44 -9.09 5.42
C HIS A 269 -19.01 -9.81 4.15
N LEU A 270 -19.65 -9.55 3.01
CA LEU A 270 -19.31 -10.14 1.72
C LEU A 270 -17.87 -9.80 1.34
N PHE A 271 -17.51 -8.52 1.41
CA PHE A 271 -16.21 -7.99 1.05
C PHE A 271 -15.10 -8.68 1.86
N PHE A 272 -15.17 -8.67 3.20
CA PHE A 272 -14.09 -9.26 4.02
C PHE A 272 -14.05 -10.78 3.97
N CYS A 273 -15.20 -11.44 3.83
CA CYS A 273 -15.26 -12.90 3.81
C CYS A 273 -14.88 -13.49 2.45
N ALA A 274 -15.29 -12.87 1.35
CA ALA A 274 -14.84 -13.26 0.03
C ALA A 274 -13.35 -12.94 -0.17
N SER A 275 -12.85 -11.86 0.47
CA SER A 275 -11.44 -11.48 0.36
C SER A 275 -10.48 -12.29 1.23
N SER A 276 -10.98 -13.25 2.03
CA SER A 276 -10.19 -13.95 3.07
C SER A 276 -9.47 -13.02 4.06
N LEU A 277 -9.94 -11.76 4.16
CA LEU A 277 -9.38 -10.74 5.04
C LEU A 277 -9.95 -10.84 6.46
N ALA A 278 -11.12 -11.49 6.62
CA ALA A 278 -11.71 -11.79 7.92
C ALA A 278 -11.35 -13.19 8.44
N SER A 279 -11.40 -13.34 9.77
CA SER A 279 -11.29 -14.66 10.40
C SER A 279 -12.44 -15.59 9.97
N GLU A 280 -12.15 -16.89 9.83
CA GLU A 280 -13.15 -17.91 9.48
C GLU A 280 -14.37 -17.88 10.41
N LYS A 281 -14.18 -17.50 11.68
CA LYS A 281 -15.25 -17.39 12.68
C LYS A 281 -16.22 -16.25 12.39
N SER A 282 -15.73 -15.11 11.89
CA SER A 282 -16.55 -13.95 11.52
C SER A 282 -17.36 -14.19 10.24
N CYS A 283 -16.89 -15.10 9.38
CA CYS A 283 -17.53 -15.45 8.10
C CYS A 283 -18.50 -16.64 8.17
N ARG A 284 -18.56 -17.35 9.30
CA ARG A 284 -19.48 -18.49 9.48
C ARG A 284 -20.97 -18.11 9.46
N GLN A 285 -21.31 -16.83 9.56
CA GLN A 285 -22.69 -16.36 9.63
C GLN A 285 -23.39 -16.27 8.25
N ILE A 286 -22.65 -16.43 7.14
CA ILE A 286 -23.20 -16.32 5.77
C ILE A 286 -24.19 -17.46 5.42
N ARG A 287 -24.23 -18.57 6.19
CA ARG A 287 -25.20 -19.66 5.94
C ARG A 287 -26.60 -19.45 6.50
N ALA A 288 -26.89 -18.32 7.15
CA ALA A 288 -28.22 -18.06 7.72
C ALA A 288 -29.00 -16.93 7.01
N MET A 289 -28.37 -16.20 6.09
CA MET A 289 -28.97 -15.02 5.44
C MET A 289 -29.69 -15.32 4.12
N ASP A 290 -29.68 -16.56 3.61
CA ASP A 290 -30.29 -16.87 2.32
C ASP A 290 -31.10 -18.18 2.35
N VAL A 291 -32.33 -18.12 2.88
CA VAL A 291 -33.45 -19.01 2.48
C VAL A 291 -34.81 -18.29 2.56
N THR A 292 -34.97 -17.18 3.29
CA THR A 292 -36.31 -16.60 3.50
C THR A 292 -36.69 -15.44 2.59
N ASP A 293 -35.76 -14.69 2.00
CA ASP A 293 -36.10 -13.55 1.14
C ASP A 293 -35.28 -13.57 -0.15
N GLY A 294 -35.64 -14.50 -1.05
CA GLY A 294 -35.12 -14.55 -2.42
C GLY A 294 -35.48 -13.29 -3.20
N LYS A 295 -34.61 -12.28 -3.12
CA LYS A 295 -34.75 -11.04 -3.90
C LYS A 295 -33.41 -10.39 -4.27
N TYR A 296 -32.46 -11.19 -4.72
CA TYR A 296 -31.49 -10.72 -5.71
C TYR A 296 -32.00 -11.15 -7.09
N LEU A 297 -32.89 -10.33 -7.67
CA LEU A 297 -33.26 -10.45 -9.07
C LEU A 297 -32.15 -9.76 -9.89
N LEU A 298 -31.19 -10.56 -10.35
CA LEU A 298 -30.51 -10.24 -11.60
C LEU A 298 -31.58 -10.31 -12.69
N ASP A 299 -31.84 -9.16 -13.31
CA ASP A 299 -32.77 -9.00 -14.42
C ASP A 299 -32.21 -9.72 -15.65
N GLU A 300 -32.52 -11.02 -15.79
CA GLU A 300 -32.31 -11.72 -17.05
C GLU A 300 -33.44 -11.38 -18.02
N THR A 301 -33.09 -10.57 -18.99
CA THR A 301 -33.88 -10.38 -20.18
C THR A 301 -33.98 -11.71 -20.95
N LYS A 302 -35.24 -12.02 -21.33
CA LYS A 302 -35.67 -12.50 -22.66
C LYS A 302 -35.95 -14.00 -22.87
N THR A 303 -37.20 -14.24 -23.29
CA THR A 303 -37.63 -14.90 -24.55
C THR A 303 -38.59 -16.08 -24.34
N SER A 304 -39.77 -15.93 -24.92
CA SER A 304 -40.75 -16.98 -25.15
C SER A 304 -40.19 -18.11 -26.02
N THR A 305 -40.35 -19.37 -25.62
CA THR A 305 -40.83 -20.40 -26.56
C THR A 305 -41.52 -21.54 -25.83
N GLU A 306 -42.68 -21.86 -26.34
CA GLU A 306 -43.52 -23.04 -26.15
C GLU A 306 -42.79 -24.35 -26.51
N SER A 307 -42.92 -25.40 -25.69
CA SER A 307 -43.12 -26.79 -26.13
C SER A 307 -43.18 -27.76 -24.94
N GLU A 308 -44.06 -28.74 -25.11
CA GLU A 308 -44.43 -29.86 -24.24
C GLU A 308 -43.28 -30.81 -23.87
N GLY A 309 -43.49 -31.55 -22.77
CA GLY A 309 -43.33 -33.01 -22.81
C GLY A 309 -42.17 -33.65 -22.04
N THR A 310 -42.57 -34.38 -21.00
CA THR A 310 -42.03 -35.70 -20.62
C THR A 310 -40.92 -35.78 -19.56
N THR A 311 -41.37 -36.33 -18.44
CA THR A 311 -40.70 -36.93 -17.28
C THR A 311 -39.62 -37.95 -17.65
N THR A 312 -38.43 -37.87 -17.04
CA THR A 312 -37.71 -39.08 -16.58
C THR A 312 -36.78 -38.76 -15.41
N THR A 313 -37.01 -39.44 -14.30
CA THR A 313 -36.20 -39.48 -13.08
C THR A 313 -34.99 -40.37 -13.30
N THR A 314 -33.78 -39.93 -12.96
CA THR A 314 -32.65 -40.85 -12.72
C THR A 314 -31.76 -40.29 -11.61
N THR A 315 -31.82 -40.98 -10.48
CA THR A 315 -30.97 -40.84 -9.31
C THR A 315 -29.63 -41.50 -9.61
N THR A 316 -28.51 -40.80 -9.40
CA THR A 316 -27.21 -41.46 -9.24
C THR A 316 -26.41 -40.74 -8.17
N SER A 317 -26.29 -41.41 -7.04
CA SER A 317 -25.43 -41.07 -5.92
C SER A 317 -24.00 -41.51 -6.25
N GLU A 318 -23.05 -40.59 -6.26
CA GLU A 318 -21.62 -40.93 -6.20
C GLU A 318 -21.02 -40.53 -4.86
N ILE A 319 -20.26 -41.49 -4.33
CA ILE A 319 -19.62 -41.55 -3.03
C ILE A 319 -18.24 -40.91 -3.18
N PHE A 320 -17.96 -39.85 -2.43
CA PHE A 320 -16.60 -39.28 -2.33
C PHE A 320 -15.94 -39.73 -1.01
N HIS A 321 -14.75 -40.31 -1.14
CA HIS A 321 -13.90 -40.74 -0.04
C HIS A 321 -13.05 -39.57 0.48
N ASP A 322 -13.17 -39.28 1.77
CA ASP A 322 -12.26 -38.41 2.54
C ASP A 322 -10.90 -39.09 2.78
N ALA A 323 -9.81 -38.34 2.59
CA ALA A 323 -8.48 -38.69 3.09
C ALA A 323 -7.76 -37.43 3.62
N ASN A 324 -7.76 -37.27 4.94
CA ASN A 324 -6.86 -36.36 5.67
C ASN A 324 -5.47 -37.00 5.83
N PRO A 325 -4.41 -36.17 5.88
CA PRO A 325 -3.23 -36.47 6.69
C PRO A 325 -2.98 -35.42 7.81
N PRO A 326 -2.18 -35.78 8.82
CA PRO A 326 -2.25 -35.18 10.16
C PRO A 326 -1.34 -33.97 10.38
N SER A 327 -1.77 -33.17 11.35
CA SER A 327 -1.05 -32.10 12.04
C SER A 327 0.18 -32.62 12.80
N GLU A 328 1.34 -31.99 12.58
CA GLU A 328 2.48 -32.04 13.51
C GLU A 328 2.75 -30.65 14.10
N SER A 329 2.73 -30.63 15.44
CA SER A 329 3.08 -29.51 16.30
C SER A 329 4.58 -29.55 16.63
N SER A 330 5.30 -28.46 16.40
CA SER A 330 6.66 -28.28 16.93
C SER A 330 6.78 -26.94 17.64
N GLY A 331 7.02 -27.00 18.95
CA GLY A 331 7.24 -25.84 19.81
C GLY A 331 8.60 -25.19 19.60
N SER A 332 8.63 -23.86 19.64
CA SER A 332 9.85 -23.05 19.61
C SER A 332 10.32 -22.73 21.04
N VAL A 333 11.57 -23.06 21.34
CA VAL A 333 12.27 -22.76 22.59
C VAL A 333 12.92 -21.37 22.51
N ASN A 334 12.64 -20.51 23.49
CA ASN A 334 13.22 -19.17 23.63
C ASN A 334 14.71 -19.24 24.05
N VAL A 335 15.63 -18.84 23.16
CA VAL A 335 17.08 -18.70 23.44
C VAL A 335 17.59 -17.25 23.21
N GLY A 336 16.70 -16.26 23.06
CA GLY A 336 17.07 -14.92 22.62
C GLY A 336 17.50 -13.90 23.69
N VAL A 337 17.38 -14.18 24.99
CA VAL A 337 17.47 -13.12 26.03
C VAL A 337 18.86 -13.03 26.69
N ALA A 338 19.71 -14.05 26.59
CA ALA A 338 21.01 -14.07 27.29
C ALA A 338 22.14 -13.33 26.54
N VAL A 339 22.04 -13.15 25.21
CA VAL A 339 23.13 -12.57 24.40
C VAL A 339 23.14 -11.04 24.42
N VAL A 340 21.99 -10.42 24.61
CA VAL A 340 21.85 -8.94 24.56
C VAL A 340 22.42 -8.28 25.82
N THR A 341 22.35 -8.94 26.98
CA THR A 341 22.86 -8.37 28.24
C THR A 341 24.39 -8.36 28.30
N THR A 342 25.08 -9.28 27.61
CA THR A 342 26.56 -9.33 27.64
C THR A 342 27.19 -8.24 26.75
N LEU A 343 26.57 -7.89 25.63
CA LEU A 343 27.06 -6.86 24.70
C LEU A 343 26.96 -5.43 25.27
N VAL A 344 25.93 -5.15 26.08
CA VAL A 344 25.76 -3.82 26.71
C VAL A 344 26.86 -3.55 27.75
N TRP A 345 27.32 -4.57 28.48
CA TRP A 345 28.42 -4.41 29.44
C TRP A 345 29.77 -4.11 28.76
N ILE A 346 30.03 -4.67 27.58
CA ILE A 346 31.28 -4.43 26.84
C ILE A 346 31.35 -2.98 26.34
N ILE A 347 30.24 -2.40 25.87
CA ILE A 347 30.21 -1.02 25.36
C ILE A 347 30.36 -0.01 26.51
N VAL A 348 29.67 -0.24 27.64
CA VAL A 348 29.72 0.68 28.79
C VAL A 348 31.10 0.65 29.47
N PHE A 349 31.72 -0.53 29.63
CA PHE A 349 33.05 -0.62 30.22
C PHE A 349 34.18 -0.28 29.24
N GLY A 350 34.02 -0.58 27.95
CA GLY A 350 34.99 -0.19 26.91
C GLY A 350 35.13 1.32 26.78
N GLY A 351 34.02 2.07 26.83
CA GLY A 351 34.04 3.54 26.77
C GLY A 351 34.76 4.20 27.95
N VAL A 352 34.58 3.67 29.16
CA VAL A 352 35.23 4.20 30.39
C VAL A 352 36.74 4.00 30.36
N ILE A 353 37.22 2.87 29.81
CA ILE A 353 38.66 2.57 29.70
C ILE A 353 39.34 3.52 28.68
N VAL A 354 38.71 3.78 27.53
CA VAL A 354 39.25 4.70 26.52
C VAL A 354 39.29 6.14 27.03
N PHE A 355 38.28 6.56 27.79
CA PHE A 355 38.21 7.91 28.34
C PHE A 355 39.23 8.15 29.47
N LEU A 356 39.47 7.14 30.32
CA LEU A 356 40.52 7.19 31.35
C LEU A 356 41.92 7.10 30.75
N GLY A 357 42.13 6.28 29.72
CA GLY A 357 43.41 6.16 29.01
C GLY A 357 43.88 7.47 28.37
N ARG A 358 42.94 8.27 27.81
CA ARG A 358 43.23 9.61 27.27
C ARG A 358 43.59 10.64 28.33
N LYS A 359 43.02 10.53 29.53
CA LYS A 359 43.28 11.50 30.62
C LYS A 359 44.61 11.26 31.35
N ILE A 360 45.17 10.05 31.25
CA ILE A 360 46.41 9.63 31.92
C ILE A 360 47.62 9.66 30.97
N GLY A 361 47.42 10.05 29.70
CA GLY A 361 48.51 10.26 28.74
C GLY A 361 49.16 8.98 28.20
N TRP A 362 48.45 7.85 28.22
CA TRP A 362 48.98 6.55 27.76
C TRP A 362 48.71 6.25 26.27
N LEU A 363 48.04 7.14 25.55
CA LEU A 363 47.61 6.93 24.16
C LEU A 363 47.98 8.14 23.29
N ASN A 364 49.27 8.43 23.18
CA ASN A 364 49.82 9.31 22.14
C ASN A 364 51.06 8.62 21.59
N ASP A 365 50.91 7.94 20.46
CA ASP A 365 51.90 7.80 19.38
C ASP A 365 51.33 6.80 18.37
N TYR A 366 50.53 7.31 17.45
CA TYR A 366 50.29 6.66 16.16
C TYR A 366 50.47 7.74 15.10
N ASP A 367 51.63 7.74 14.47
CA ASP A 367 51.92 8.55 13.29
C ASP A 367 51.01 8.11 12.13
N PRO A 368 50.30 9.04 11.46
CA PRO A 368 49.57 8.71 10.24
C PRO A 368 50.54 8.45 9.09
N LEU A 369 50.31 7.36 8.37
CA LEU A 369 50.97 7.01 7.10
C LEU A 369 50.75 8.12 6.06
N PRO A 370 51.75 8.43 5.22
CA PRO A 370 51.62 9.44 4.17
C PRO A 370 50.72 8.98 3.03
N ASP A 371 49.92 9.92 2.53
CA ASP A 371 48.94 9.76 1.46
C ASP A 371 49.57 9.22 0.16
N ALA A 372 48.93 8.21 -0.42
CA ALA A 372 49.24 7.69 -1.73
C ALA A 372 48.53 8.53 -2.81
N ASP A 373 49.33 9.23 -3.62
CA ASP A 373 48.90 10.01 -4.78
C ASP A 373 48.49 9.07 -5.94
N PRO A 374 47.27 9.18 -6.52
CA PRO A 374 46.89 8.40 -7.68
C PRO A 374 47.37 9.08 -8.98
N GLU A 375 48.28 8.40 -9.68
CA GLU A 375 48.75 8.77 -11.03
C GLU A 375 47.58 8.89 -12.03
N ARG A 376 47.55 10.03 -12.74
CA ARG A 376 46.68 10.32 -13.88
C ARG A 376 47.26 9.71 -15.16
N PRO A 377 46.53 8.86 -15.91
CA PRO A 377 46.99 8.39 -17.21
C PRO A 377 46.71 9.45 -18.30
N THR A 378 47.76 9.78 -19.05
CA THR A 378 47.74 10.57 -20.28
C THR A 378 47.17 9.74 -21.43
N GLN A 379 46.16 10.26 -22.13
CA GLN A 379 45.70 9.70 -23.40
C GLN A 379 46.62 10.09 -24.57
N PRO A 380 46.83 9.19 -25.55
CA PRO A 380 47.52 9.51 -26.79
C PRO A 380 46.56 10.18 -27.78
N LYS A 381 47.06 11.21 -28.46
CA LYS A 381 46.43 11.80 -29.64
C LYS A 381 46.53 10.82 -30.82
N GLN A 382 45.40 10.54 -31.47
CA GLN A 382 45.32 10.20 -32.89
C GLN A 382 44.20 11.01 -33.53
#